data_AF-A0A0F9ILB5-F1
#
_entry.id   AF-A0A0F9ILB5-F1
#
_cell.length_a   1.000
_cell.length_b   1.000
_cell.length_c   1.000
_cell.angle_alpha   90.00
_cell.angle_beta   90.00
_cell.angle_gamma   90.00
#
_symmetry.space_group_name_H-M   'P 1'
#
loop_
_entity.id
_entity.type
_entity.pdbx_description
1 polymer ?
#
loop_
_entity_poly.entity_id
_entity_poly.type
_entity_poly.pdbx_seq_one_letter_code
_entity_poly.pdbx_strand_id
1 'polypeptide(L)' 'GQKAKKANDDFHEAVQDVMLDDGLEVSLKVQYAAACDIAFRQMKVASDLIKAHYNVEE' A
#
# COMPACT_ATOMS: atom_id res chain seq x y z
N GLY A 1 13.40 7.72 -6.31
CA GLY A 1 13.40 9.20 -6.23
C GLY A 1 12.94 9.66 -4.86
N GLN A 2 13.52 10.74 -4.32
CA GLN A 2 13.33 11.21 -2.94
C GLN A 2 11.86 11.45 -2.55
N LYS A 3 11.01 11.86 -3.52
CA LYS A 3 9.56 12.03 -3.34
C LYS A 3 8.81 10.71 -3.12
N ALA A 4 9.19 9.65 -3.84
CA ALA A 4 8.58 8.33 -3.67
C ALA A 4 8.93 7.73 -2.30
N LYS A 5 10.15 7.95 -1.82
CA LYS A 5 10.55 7.57 -0.46
C LYS A 5 9.71 8.29 0.58
N LYS A 6 9.57 9.63 0.47
CA LYS A 6 8.74 10.41 1.40
C LYS A 6 7.29 9.93 1.43
N ALA A 7 6.68 9.69 0.28
CA ALA A 7 5.31 9.18 0.22
C ALA A 7 5.16 7.79 0.87
N ASN A 8 6.18 6.94 0.74
CA ASN A 8 6.20 5.64 1.40
C ASN A 8 6.36 5.76 2.92
N ASP A 9 7.23 6.65 3.40
CA ASP A 9 7.43 6.92 4.83
C ASP A 9 6.14 7.49 5.45
N ASP A 10 5.52 8.50 4.81
CA ASP A 10 4.26 9.11 5.24
C ASP A 10 3.11 8.06 5.26
N PHE A 11 3.09 7.11 4.32
CA PHE A 11 2.13 6.00 4.32
C PHE A 11 2.34 5.04 5.49
N HIS A 12 3.59 4.65 5.77
CA HIS A 12 3.91 3.77 6.89
C HIS A 12 3.56 4.39 8.24
N GLU A 13 3.78 5.70 8.40
CA GLU A 13 3.39 6.44 9.60
C GLU A 13 1.86 6.40 9.81
N ALA A 14 1.08 6.72 8.78
CA ALA A 14 -0.39 6.67 8.85
C ALA A 14 -0.94 5.26 9.17
N VAL A 15 -0.30 4.21 8.63
CA VAL A 15 -0.68 2.82 8.96
C VAL A 15 -0.37 2.50 10.42
N GLN A 16 0.77 2.96 10.95
CA GLN A 16 1.14 2.75 12.35
C GLN A 16 0.14 3.44 13.28
N ASP A 17 -0.27 4.67 12.98
CA ASP A 17 -1.26 5.40 13.76
C ASP A 17 -2.58 4.61 13.89
N VAL A 18 -3.09 4.07 12.78
CA VAL A 18 -4.32 3.25 12.77
C VAL A 18 -4.14 1.95 13.56
N MET A 19 -2.97 1.32 13.46
CA MET A 19 -2.71 0.03 14.12
C MET A 19 -2.50 0.18 15.63
N LEU A 20 -1.92 1.30 16.06
CA LEU A 20 -1.60 1.58 17.46
C LEU A 20 -2.72 2.33 18.19
N ASP A 21 -3.78 2.77 17.50
CA ASP A 21 -4.92 3.43 18.14
C ASP A 21 -5.72 2.45 19.02
N ASP A 22 -5.60 2.59 20.33
CA ASP A 22 -6.31 1.76 21.33
C ASP A 22 -7.83 2.00 21.35
N GLY A 23 -8.33 3.09 20.75
CA GLY A 23 -9.75 3.39 20.59
C GLY A 23 -10.39 2.68 19.39
N LEU A 24 -9.58 2.11 18.49
CA LEU A 24 -10.03 1.41 17.30
C LEU A 24 -10.25 -0.09 17.58
N GLU A 25 -11.41 -0.60 17.17
CA GLU A 25 -11.68 -2.04 17.26
C GLU A 25 -10.68 -2.86 16.44
N VAL A 26 -10.22 -3.98 17.01
CA VAL A 26 -9.29 -4.90 16.35
C VAL A 26 -9.84 -5.41 15.00
N SER A 27 -11.14 -5.64 14.92
CA SER A 27 -11.85 -6.04 13.70
C SER A 27 -11.62 -5.05 12.56
N LEU A 28 -11.68 -3.74 12.86
CA LEU A 28 -11.53 -2.67 11.89
C LEU A 28 -10.07 -2.53 11.42
N LYS A 29 -9.11 -2.71 12.34
CA LYS A 29 -7.67 -2.79 12.01
C LYS A 29 -7.38 -3.95 11.05
N VAL A 30 -7.95 -5.12 11.31
CA VAL A 30 -7.81 -6.29 10.42
C VAL A 30 -8.41 -6.02 9.04
N GLN A 31 -9.59 -5.40 8.96
CA GLN A 31 -10.22 -5.03 7.68
C GLN A 31 -9.38 -4.04 6.90
N TYR A 32 -8.83 -3.03 7.57
CA TYR A 32 -7.94 -2.06 6.94
C TYR A 32 -6.68 -2.72 6.37
N ALA A 33 -6.01 -3.59 7.15
CA ALA A 33 -4.85 -4.32 6.67
C ALA A 33 -5.17 -5.20 5.45
N ALA A 34 -6.32 -5.88 5.44
CA ALA A 34 -6.78 -6.68 4.31
C ALA A 34 -7.04 -5.83 3.06
N ALA A 35 -7.61 -4.63 3.21
CA ALA A 35 -7.84 -3.70 2.10
C ALA A 35 -6.52 -3.20 1.49
N CYS A 36 -5.52 -2.87 2.32
CA CYS A 36 -4.19 -2.51 1.85
C CYS A 36 -3.54 -3.64 1.02
N ASP A 37 -3.60 -4.89 1.51
CA ASP A 37 -3.03 -6.04 0.80
C ASP A 37 -3.66 -6.24 -0.59
N ILE A 38 -4.99 -6.11 -0.69
CA ILE A 38 -5.70 -6.19 -1.98
C ILE A 38 -5.23 -5.08 -2.93
N ALA A 39 -5.16 -3.84 -2.45
CA ALA A 39 -4.75 -2.70 -3.26
C ALA A 39 -3.32 -2.86 -3.81
N PHE A 40 -2.37 -3.30 -2.97
CA PHE A 40 -1.00 -3.53 -3.41
C PHE A 40 -0.88 -4.66 -4.44
N ARG A 41 -1.64 -5.75 -4.26
CA ARG A 41 -1.70 -6.84 -5.25
C ARG A 41 -2.25 -6.35 -6.61
N GLN A 42 -3.31 -5.55 -6.59
CA GLN A 42 -3.88 -4.97 -7.81
C GLN A 42 -2.92 -3.99 -8.51
N MET A 43 -2.21 -3.16 -7.73
CA MET A 43 -1.18 -2.27 -8.28
C MET A 43 -0.06 -3.03 -8.98
N LYS A 44 0.39 -4.16 -8.41
CA LYS A 44 1.39 -5.02 -9.07
C LYS A 44 0.89 -5.55 -10.40
N VAL A 45 -0.33 -6.11 -10.43
CA VAL A 45 -0.94 -6.61 -11.67
C VAL A 45 -1.03 -5.50 -12.72
N ALA A 46 -1.45 -4.30 -12.34
CA ALA A 46 -1.51 -3.16 -13.25
C ALA A 46 -0.11 -2.76 -13.78
N SER A 47 0.91 -2.73 -12.91
CA SER A 47 2.29 -2.47 -13.31
C SER A 47 2.80 -3.51 -14.31
N ASP A 48 2.57 -4.79 -14.06
CA ASP A 48 3.00 -5.88 -14.94
C ASP A 48 2.32 -5.78 -16.32
N LEU A 49 1.02 -5.45 -16.36
CA LEU A 49 0.28 -5.20 -17.61
C LEU A 49 0.84 -4.00 -18.38
N ILE A 50 1.17 -2.90 -17.69
CA ILE A 50 1.77 -1.71 -18.31
C ILE A 50 3.15 -2.07 -18.91
N LYS A 51 4.01 -2.77 -18.16
CA LYS A 51 5.32 -3.20 -18.65
C LYS A 51 5.20 -4.07 -19.90
N ALA A 52 4.29 -5.05 -19.90
CA ALA A 52 4.02 -5.91 -21.04
C ALA A 52 3.50 -5.14 -22.27
N HIS A 53 2.69 -4.09 -22.06
CA HIS A 53 2.17 -3.28 -23.16
C HIS A 53 3.24 -2.40 -23.81
N TYR A 54 4.18 -1.86 -23.02
CA TYR A 54 5.19 -0.91 -23.49
C TYR A 54 6.57 -1.53 -23.77
N ASN A 55 6.76 -2.86 -23.65
CA ASN A 55 8.06 -3.54 -23.73
C ASN A 55 9.14 -2.87 -22.85
N VAL A 56 8.75 -2.40 -21.67
CA VAL A 56 9.70 -1.82 -20.71
C VAL A 56 10.34 -2.98 -19.95
N GLU A 57 11.48 -3.46 -20.46
CA GLU A 57 12.38 -4.37 -19.72
C GLU A 57 13.10 -3.60 -18.60
N GLU A 58 13.26 -4.24 -17.44
CA GLU A 58 13.86 -3.65 -16.22
C GLU A 58 15.35 -3.31 -16.36
#